data_AF-A0A9Q0UPR7-F1
#
_entry.id   AF-A0A9Q0UPR7-F1
#
_cell.length_a   1.000
_cell.length_b   1.000
_cell.length_c   1.000
_cell.angle_alpha   90.00
_cell.angle_beta   90.00
_cell.angle_gamma   90.00
#
_symmetry.space_group_name_H-M   'P 1'
#
loop_
_entity.id
_entity.type
_entity.pdbx_description
1 polymer ?
#
loop_
_entity_poly.entity_id
_entity_poly.type
_entity_poly.pdbx_seq_one_letter_code
_entity_poly.pdbx_strand_id
1 'polypeptide(L)' 'MAPEIYNDEIFDRSADAYSFGVILYEMLEGVQPFHPKTPEEAVKLMCLEKKRPQFKIK' A
#
# COMPACT_ATOMS: atom_id res chain seq x y z
N MET A 1 3.22 -3.95 -1.63
CA MET A 1 4.42 -3.81 -2.48
C MET A 1 4.60 -2.34 -2.81
N ALA A 2 5.83 -1.84 -2.78
CA ALA A 2 6.11 -0.46 -3.15
C ALA A 2 5.99 -0.28 -4.68
N PRO A 3 5.51 0.89 -5.18
CA PRO A 3 5.33 1.12 -6.61
C PRO A 3 6.60 0.94 -7.44
N GLU A 4 7.76 1.36 -6.92
CA GLU A 4 9.07 1.22 -7.57
C GLU A 4 9.46 -0.25 -7.77
N ILE A 5 9.15 -1.11 -6.79
CA ILE A 5 9.34 -2.56 -6.91
C ILE A 5 8.34 -3.16 -7.90
N TYR A 6 7.10 -2.70 -7.90
CA TYR A 6 6.07 -3.18 -8.83
C TYR A 6 6.45 -2.91 -10.30
N ASN A 7 7.08 -1.77 -10.57
CA ASN A 7 7.47 -1.35 -11.91
C ASN A 7 8.85 -1.86 -12.35
N ASP A 8 9.51 -2.70 -11.55
CA ASP A 8 10.89 -3.16 -11.80
C ASP A 8 11.89 -1.99 -11.95
N GLU A 9 11.68 -0.93 -11.18
CA GLU A 9 12.55 0.26 -11.14
C GLU A 9 13.68 0.09 -10.12
N ILE A 10 14.72 0.94 -10.22
CA ILE A 10 15.76 1.01 -9.19
C ILE A 10 15.13 1.47 -7.89
N PHE A 11 15.21 0.63 -6.86
CA PHE A 11 14.68 0.93 -5.53
C PHE A 11 15.80 1.01 -4.49
N ASP A 12 15.53 1.74 -3.41
CA ASP A 12 16.41 1.82 -2.25
C ASP A 12 15.59 1.60 -0.96
N ARG A 13 16.10 2.10 0.17
CA ARG A 13 15.42 1.99 1.48
C ARG A 13 14.06 2.68 1.54
N SER A 14 13.68 3.50 0.54
CA SER A 14 12.33 4.08 0.41
C SER A 14 11.24 3.01 0.33
N ALA A 15 11.53 1.85 -0.27
CA ALA A 15 10.57 0.77 -0.41
C ALA A 15 10.20 0.14 0.94
N ASP A 16 11.15 0.11 1.89
CA ASP A 16 10.91 -0.33 3.26
C ASP A 16 10.03 0.68 4.00
N ALA A 17 10.29 1.99 3.82
CA ALA A 17 9.47 3.05 4.41
C ALA A 17 8.03 3.03 3.87
N TYR A 18 7.86 2.75 2.58
CA TYR A 18 6.54 2.53 1.99
C TYR A 18 5.83 1.35 2.65
N SER A 19 6.50 0.20 2.74
CA SER A 19 5.96 -1.02 3.34
C SER A 19 5.59 -0.81 4.81
N PHE A 20 6.42 -0.09 5.56
CA PHE A 20 6.11 0.33 6.93
C PHE A 20 4.82 1.15 7.02
N GLY A 21 4.59 2.10 6.11
CA GLY A 21 3.36 2.88 6.06
C GLY A 21 2.10 2.03 5.81
N VAL A 22 2.23 1.00 4.97
CA VAL A 22 1.14 0.03 4.72
C VAL A 22 0.84 -0.80 5.96
N ILE A 23 1.87 -1.33 6.63
CA ILE A 23 1.73 -2.09 7.89
C ILE A 23 1.10 -1.19 8.96
N LEU A 24 1.53 0.06 9.08
CA LEU A 24 0.97 1.00 10.03
C LEU A 24 -0.52 1.26 9.77
N TYR A 25 -0.93 1.40 8.51
CA TYR A 25 -2.34 1.49 8.15
C TYR A 25 -3.12 0.25 8.59
N GLU A 26 -2.59 -0.96 8.34
CA GLU A 26 -3.24 -2.22 8.75
C GLU A 26 -3.35 -2.33 10.28
N MET A 27 -2.34 -1.89 11.02
CA MET A 27 -2.36 -1.87 12.48
C MET A 27 -3.42 -0.90 13.04
N LEU A 28 -3.62 0.25 12.39
CA LEU A 28 -4.59 1.27 12.83
C LEU A 28 -6.03 0.91 12.47
N GLU A 29 -6.26 0.40 11.27
CA GLU A 29 -7.60 0.12 10.75
C GLU A 29 -8.05 -1.34 11.03
N GLY A 30 -7.12 -2.23 11.38
CA GLY A 30 -7.38 -3.65 11.62
C GLY A 30 -7.79 -4.43 10.37
N VAL A 31 -7.68 -3.83 9.18
CA VAL A 31 -8.06 -4.42 7.89
C VAL A 31 -7.03 -4.08 6.83
N GLN A 32 -6.96 -4.93 5.81
CA GLN A 32 -6.10 -4.69 4.65
C GLN A 32 -6.46 -3.40 3.91
N PRO A 33 -5.47 -2.74 3.27
CA PRO A 33 -5.70 -1.64 2.35
C PRO A 33 -6.82 -1.93 1.35
N PHE A 34 -7.76 -1.01 1.20
CA PHE A 34 -8.87 -1.10 0.23
C PHE A 34 -9.84 -2.29 0.42
N HIS A 35 -9.92 -2.90 1.60
CA HIS A 35 -10.95 -3.91 1.92
C HIS A 35 -12.37 -3.44 1.52
N PRO A 36 -13.21 -4.27 0.86
CA PRO A 36 -13.10 -5.73 0.68
C PRO A 36 -12.43 -6.21 -0.63
N LYS A 37 -11.64 -5.35 -1.29
CA LYS A 37 -10.93 -5.73 -2.52
C LYS A 37 -9.90 -6.83 -2.27
N THR A 38 -9.57 -7.58 -3.32
CA THR A 38 -8.50 -8.59 -3.22
C THR A 38 -7.13 -7.92 -3.06
N PRO A 39 -6.12 -8.62 -2.51
CA PRO A 39 -4.78 -8.07 -2.39
C PRO A 39 -4.18 -7.62 -3.73
N GLU A 40 -4.48 -8.32 -4.83
CA GLU A 40 -4.01 -7.98 -6.18
C GLU A 40 -4.63 -6.68 -6.66
N GLU A 41 -5.93 -6.49 -6.44
CA GLU A 41 -6.62 -5.23 -6.74
C GLU A 41 -6.08 -4.07 -5.88
N ALA A 42 -5.83 -4.30 -4.59
CA ALA A 42 -5.27 -3.30 -3.70
C ALA A 42 -3.87 -2.86 -4.15
N VAL A 43 -2.99 -3.81 -4.50
CA VAL A 43 -1.66 -3.52 -5.05
C VAL A 43 -1.78 -2.73 -6.35
N LYS A 44 -2.72 -3.09 -7.23
CA LYS A 44 -2.97 -2.35 -8.47
C LYS A 44 -3.40 -0.90 -8.21
N LEU A 45 -4.33 -0.69 -7.27
CA LEU A 45 -4.79 0.65 -6.89
C LEU A 45 -3.66 1.50 -6.30
N MET A 46 -2.79 0.89 -5.50
CA MET A 46 -1.68 1.57 -4.84
C MET A 46 -0.51 1.87 -5.79
N CYS A 47 -0.14 0.92 -6.64
CA CYS A 47 1.07 1.02 -7.48
C CYS A 47 0.77 1.66 -8.84
N LEU A 48 -0.34 1.29 -9.49
CA LEU A 48 -0.70 1.81 -10.81
C LEU A 48 -1.55 3.07 -10.72
N GLU A 49 -2.59 3.07 -9.90
CA GLU A 49 -3.52 4.21 -9.80
C GLU A 49 -3.06 5.26 -8.78
N LYS A 50 -1.97 4.99 -8.03
CA LYS A 50 -1.41 5.88 -6.99
C LYS A 50 -2.44 6.31 -5.94
N LYS A 51 -3.47 5.51 -5.71
CA LYS A 51 -4.50 5.76 -4.68
C LYS A 51 -3.95 5.37 -3.31
N ARG A 52 -4.30 6.16 -2.29
CA ARG A 52 -3.97 5.85 -0.89
C ARG A 52 -5.19 5.34 -0.13
N PRO A 53 -5.01 4.32 0.73
CA PRO A 53 -6.07 3.88 1.64
C PRO A 53 -6.55 5.04 2.51
N GLN A 54 -7.85 5.11 2.75
CA GLN A 54 -8.46 6.15 3.59
C GLN A 54 -8.62 5.62 5.01
N PHE A 55 -8.27 6.44 6.00
CA PHE A 55 -8.55 6.13 7.40
C PHE A 55 -10.06 6.29 7.67
N LYS A 56 -10.65 5.33 8.38
CA LYS A 56 -12.05 5.42 8.81
C LYS A 56 -12.19 6.18 10.13
N ILE A 57 -11.11 6.24 10.90
CA ILE A 57 -11.03 6.99 12.15
C ILE A 57 -10.91 8.48 11.78
N LYS A 58 -11.84 9.29 12.27
CA LYS A 58 -11.93 10.74 12.06
C LYS A 58 -11.56 11.46 13.34
#